data_AF-A0AAV4Q150-F1
#
_entry.id   AF-A0AAV4Q150-F1
#
_cell.length_a   1.000
_cell.length_b   1.000
_cell.length_c   1.000
_cell.angle_alpha   90.00
_cell.angle_beta   90.00
_cell.angle_gamma   90.00
#
_symmetry.space_group_name_H-M   'P 1'
#
loop_
_entity.id
_entity.type
_entity.pdbx_description
1 polymer ?
#
loop_
_entity_poly.entity_id
_entity_poly.type
_entity_poly.pdbx_seq_one_letter_code
_entity_poly.pdbx_strand_id
1 'polypeptide(L)'
;MAGVSIWRTYYAANEWAEIQSGAKTSLYIQLFGVLFILNEKVLGFESSTLAALKLNIPPVDVHKYVPYSTCCRFGLGVLVYMFVAVLQIIVRKGLYERFVEDKLQQYVDLCSVSNVSVFILVTKRFGYYIHGRSTHGKADVNMKEMHEFLRKEEEDLCGHRGLLPDTDQQTFQILLPSGVHDQFLRLLVPLTSYTQAADRMQGVGGRLAKVDIDRVANTHYMLNKFLSGFIDHSFKDLDYIVKDRVMLEFLLDIECYEVADRGYFYNDDGRSFSSVLFYGNESILLIFDVLLFSIIDIAFSDYVLSMILTFILAKAIQGIRRSAGRRNLVRKALVDERFLT
;
A
#
# COMPACT_ATOMS: atom_id res chain seq x y z
N MET A 1 34.54 -1.35 12.36
CA MET A 1 33.09 -1.61 12.49
C MET A 1 32.61 -2.09 11.13
N ALA A 2 32.01 -3.28 11.05
CA ALA A 2 31.37 -3.71 9.81
C ALA A 2 30.24 -2.72 9.48
N GLY A 3 30.11 -2.32 8.21
CA GLY A 3 29.02 -1.45 7.77
C GLY A 3 27.66 -2.12 7.96
N VAL A 4 26.59 -1.32 8.03
CA VAL A 4 25.21 -1.85 8.06
C VAL A 4 24.95 -2.64 6.78
N SER A 5 24.48 -3.88 6.92
CA SER A 5 24.17 -4.75 5.79
C SER A 5 23.07 -4.15 4.90
N ILE A 6 23.36 -3.97 3.62
CA ILE A 6 22.39 -3.48 2.63
C ILE A 6 21.24 -4.47 2.38
N TRP A 7 21.45 -5.75 2.69
CA TRP A 7 20.43 -6.79 2.55
C TRP A 7 19.17 -6.51 3.36
N ARG A 8 19.30 -5.85 4.51
CA ARG A 8 18.18 -5.40 5.34
C ARG A 8 17.25 -4.49 4.56
N THR A 9 17.82 -3.52 3.85
CA THR A 9 17.08 -2.58 2.99
C THR A 9 16.48 -3.29 1.78
N TYR A 10 17.23 -4.19 1.14
CA TYR A 10 16.70 -4.96 -0.01
C TYR A 10 15.49 -5.80 0.39
N TYR A 11 15.55 -6.49 1.52
CA TYR A 11 14.47 -7.34 1.99
C TYR A 11 13.23 -6.52 2.36
N ALA A 12 13.39 -5.43 3.11
CA ALA A 12 12.29 -4.51 3.43
C ALA A 12 11.71 -3.83 2.18
N ALA A 13 12.53 -3.52 1.18
CA ALA A 13 12.07 -2.95 -0.09
C ALA A 13 11.29 -3.98 -0.93
N ASN A 14 11.73 -5.24 -0.93
CA ASN A 14 11.06 -6.30 -1.68
C ASN A 14 9.66 -6.58 -1.11
N GLU A 15 9.55 -6.75 0.21
CA GLU A 15 8.25 -6.95 0.87
C GLU A 15 7.32 -5.76 0.65
N TRP A 16 7.86 -4.53 0.70
CA TRP A 16 7.07 -3.34 0.37
C TRP A 16 6.54 -3.37 -1.06
N ALA A 17 7.34 -3.81 -2.04
CA ALA A 17 6.91 -3.93 -3.43
C ALA A 17 5.78 -4.97 -3.60
N GLU A 18 5.82 -6.06 -2.84
CA GLU A 18 4.77 -7.08 -2.85
C GLU A 18 3.43 -6.52 -2.33
N ILE A 19 3.44 -5.87 -1.16
CA ILE A 19 2.21 -5.40 -0.49
C ILE A 19 1.52 -4.24 -1.21
N GLN A 20 2.25 -3.45 -2.02
CA GLN A 20 1.72 -2.26 -2.72
C GLN A 20 0.47 -2.52 -3.57
N SER A 21 0.37 -3.71 -4.15
CA SER A 21 -0.70 -4.08 -5.07
C SER A 21 -1.64 -5.15 -4.51
N GLY A 22 -1.48 -5.49 -3.22
CA GLY A 22 -2.35 -6.40 -2.51
C GLY A 22 -3.70 -5.74 -2.21
N ALA A 23 -4.78 -6.37 -2.65
CA ALA A 23 -6.16 -5.99 -2.34
C ALA A 23 -6.75 -6.94 -1.28
N LYS A 24 -7.76 -6.46 -0.56
CA LYS A 24 -8.53 -7.26 0.41
C LYS A 24 -9.53 -8.18 -0.28
N THR A 25 -10.03 -7.86 -1.46
CA THR A 25 -10.86 -8.78 -2.23
C THR A 25 -10.02 -9.51 -3.27
N SER A 26 -10.44 -10.73 -3.62
CA SER A 26 -9.88 -11.46 -4.74
C SER A 26 -10.73 -11.18 -5.96
N LEU A 27 -10.14 -10.52 -6.97
CA LEU A 27 -10.81 -10.23 -8.24
C LEU A 27 -11.41 -11.49 -8.88
N TYR A 28 -10.72 -12.63 -8.76
CA TYR A 28 -11.19 -13.90 -9.31
C TYR A 28 -12.47 -14.38 -8.64
N ILE A 29 -12.49 -14.40 -7.30
CA ILE A 29 -13.67 -14.81 -6.52
C ILE A 29 -14.81 -13.82 -6.73
N GLN A 30 -14.48 -12.54 -6.85
CA GLN A 30 -15.46 -11.47 -7.05
C GLN A 30 -16.21 -11.66 -8.37
N LEU A 31 -15.47 -11.71 -9.48
CA LEU A 31 -16.06 -11.82 -10.80
C LEU A 31 -16.72 -13.18 -11.04
N PHE A 32 -16.10 -14.27 -10.58
CA PHE A 32 -16.71 -15.60 -10.68
C PHE A 32 -17.98 -15.70 -9.84
N GLY A 33 -17.97 -15.21 -8.61
CA GLY A 33 -19.13 -15.20 -7.72
C GLY A 33 -20.28 -14.37 -8.28
N VAL A 34 -19.99 -13.19 -8.83
CA VAL A 34 -20.98 -12.33 -9.50
C VAL A 34 -21.59 -13.04 -10.70
N LEU A 35 -20.76 -13.62 -11.57
CA LEU A 35 -21.25 -14.35 -12.73
C LEU A 35 -22.06 -15.60 -12.32
N PHE A 36 -21.62 -16.33 -11.30
CA PHE A 36 -22.31 -17.50 -10.78
C PHE A 36 -23.74 -17.16 -10.30
N ILE A 37 -23.92 -16.01 -9.65
CA ILE A 37 -25.22 -15.55 -9.15
C ILE A 37 -26.10 -14.98 -10.28
N LEU A 38 -25.52 -14.18 -11.19
CA LEU A 38 -26.28 -13.50 -12.24
C LEU A 38 -26.64 -14.41 -13.41
N ASN A 39 -25.76 -15.35 -13.79
CA ASN A 39 -25.93 -16.13 -15.01
C ASN A 39 -27.19 -17.01 -14.96
N GLU A 40 -28.00 -16.88 -16.00
CA GLU A 40 -29.28 -17.56 -16.17
C GLU A 40 -29.16 -19.10 -16.05
N LYS A 41 -28.04 -19.66 -16.51
CA LYS A 41 -27.81 -21.12 -16.54
C LYS A 41 -27.51 -21.73 -15.17
N VAL A 42 -27.24 -20.91 -14.15
CA VAL A 42 -26.77 -21.39 -12.84
C VAL A 42 -27.78 -21.08 -11.75
N LEU A 43 -27.98 -19.80 -11.45
CA LEU A 43 -28.92 -19.36 -10.41
C LEU A 43 -30.12 -18.55 -10.96
N GLY A 44 -30.06 -18.08 -12.22
CA GLY A 44 -31.27 -17.59 -12.88
C GLY A 44 -31.75 -16.20 -12.47
N PHE A 45 -31.02 -15.45 -11.62
CA PHE A 45 -31.51 -14.17 -11.08
C PHE A 45 -31.71 -13.08 -12.13
N GLU A 46 -31.03 -13.17 -13.28
CA GLU A 46 -31.24 -12.30 -14.44
C GLU A 46 -32.70 -12.23 -14.90
N SER A 47 -33.45 -13.34 -14.80
CA SER A 47 -34.89 -13.40 -15.12
C SER A 47 -35.75 -12.43 -14.29
N SER A 48 -35.25 -11.96 -13.13
CA SER A 48 -35.93 -10.98 -12.27
C SER A 48 -35.82 -9.54 -12.79
N THR A 49 -35.04 -9.30 -13.85
CA THR A 49 -34.80 -7.97 -14.42
C THR A 49 -35.66 -7.67 -15.66
N LEU A 50 -36.53 -8.60 -16.04
CA LEU A 50 -37.50 -8.41 -17.13
C LEU A 50 -38.42 -7.22 -16.82
N ALA A 51 -38.73 -6.40 -17.83
CA ALA A 51 -39.60 -5.23 -17.67
C ALA A 51 -41.09 -5.58 -17.44
N ALA A 52 -41.44 -6.86 -17.34
CA ALA A 52 -42.81 -7.32 -17.11
C ALA A 52 -43.07 -7.65 -15.63
N LEU A 53 -44.27 -7.32 -15.16
CA LEU A 53 -44.85 -7.88 -13.94
C LEU A 53 -44.84 -9.41 -14.07
N LYS A 54 -44.38 -10.15 -13.05
CA LYS A 54 -44.47 -11.63 -13.00
C LYS A 54 -45.94 -12.07 -13.07
N LEU A 55 -46.50 -12.10 -14.28
CA LEU A 55 -47.71 -12.85 -14.60
C LEU A 55 -47.32 -14.33 -14.60
N ASN A 56 -48.18 -15.18 -14.05
CA ASN A 56 -48.05 -16.64 -13.95
C ASN A 56 -48.07 -17.33 -15.35
N ILE A 57 -47.21 -16.89 -16.26
CA ILE A 57 -47.07 -17.38 -17.63
C ILE A 57 -45.85 -18.31 -17.66
N PRO A 58 -45.94 -19.49 -18.29
CA PRO A 58 -44.82 -20.41 -18.38
C PRO A 58 -43.59 -19.74 -19.03
N PRO A 59 -42.38 -19.98 -18.49
CA PRO A 59 -41.18 -19.20 -18.81
C PRO A 59 -40.66 -19.35 -20.26
N VAL A 60 -41.13 -20.35 -21.01
CA VAL A 60 -40.56 -20.72 -22.32
C VAL A 60 -40.81 -19.67 -23.41
N ASP A 61 -41.83 -18.81 -23.29
CA ASP A 61 -42.20 -17.86 -24.35
C ASP A 61 -42.10 -16.37 -23.96
N VAL A 62 -41.87 -16.04 -22.69
CA VAL A 62 -41.88 -14.63 -22.21
C VAL A 62 -40.63 -13.86 -22.65
N HIS A 63 -39.47 -14.52 -22.69
CA HIS A 63 -38.18 -13.93 -23.06
C HIS A 63 -38.09 -13.46 -24.52
N LYS A 64 -38.98 -13.93 -25.39
CA LYS A 64 -39.02 -13.55 -26.81
C LYS A 64 -39.72 -12.21 -27.04
N TYR A 65 -40.50 -11.71 -26.08
CA TYR A 65 -41.39 -10.56 -26.25
C TYR A 65 -41.21 -9.44 -25.22
N VAL A 66 -40.49 -9.68 -24.11
CA VAL A 66 -40.28 -8.67 -23.06
C VAL A 66 -38.80 -8.27 -22.98
N PRO A 67 -38.44 -7.01 -23.29
CA PRO A 67 -37.07 -6.55 -23.13
C PRO A 67 -36.68 -6.46 -21.64
N TYR A 68 -35.39 -6.64 -21.36
CA TYR A 68 -34.83 -6.39 -20.03
C TYR A 68 -34.91 -4.90 -19.69
N SER A 69 -35.25 -4.59 -18.43
CA SER A 69 -35.17 -3.21 -17.93
C SER A 69 -33.73 -2.89 -17.56
N THR A 70 -33.13 -1.92 -18.24
CA THR A 70 -31.74 -1.47 -17.99
C THR A 70 -31.54 -1.04 -16.53
N CYS A 71 -32.52 -0.36 -15.93
CA CYS A 71 -32.45 0.06 -14.54
C CYS A 71 -32.46 -1.12 -13.57
N CYS A 72 -33.31 -2.13 -13.81
CA CYS A 72 -33.38 -3.33 -12.98
C CYS A 72 -32.12 -4.18 -13.12
N ARG A 73 -31.58 -4.28 -14.34
CA ARG A 73 -30.33 -4.98 -14.64
C ARG A 73 -29.14 -4.35 -13.91
N PHE A 74 -29.01 -3.03 -14.03
CA PHE A 74 -28.00 -2.26 -13.30
C PHE A 74 -28.13 -2.44 -11.78
N GLY A 75 -29.34 -2.25 -11.24
CA GLY A 75 -29.57 -2.37 -9.79
C GLY A 75 -29.25 -3.77 -9.26
N LEU A 76 -29.65 -4.82 -9.98
CA LEU A 76 -29.34 -6.20 -9.61
C LEU A 76 -27.83 -6.47 -9.70
N GLY A 77 -27.17 -6.02 -10.78
CA GLY A 77 -25.73 -6.18 -10.97
C GLY A 77 -24.93 -5.55 -9.82
N VAL A 78 -25.23 -4.30 -9.47
CA VAL A 78 -24.59 -3.60 -8.33
C VAL A 78 -24.86 -4.32 -7.01
N LEU A 79 -26.11 -4.73 -6.75
CA LEU A 79 -26.47 -5.41 -5.50
C LEU A 79 -25.70 -6.72 -5.33
N VAL A 80 -25.67 -7.55 -6.37
CA VAL A 80 -24.94 -8.83 -6.36
C VAL A 80 -23.44 -8.60 -6.21
N TYR A 81 -22.88 -7.62 -6.93
CA TYR A 81 -21.47 -7.28 -6.83
C TYR A 81 -21.09 -6.86 -5.40
N MET A 82 -21.86 -5.94 -4.81
CA MET A 82 -21.64 -5.50 -3.43
C MET A 82 -21.84 -6.64 -2.42
N PHE A 83 -22.83 -7.51 -2.63
CA PHE A 83 -23.06 -8.66 -1.76
C PHE A 83 -21.85 -9.61 -1.72
N VAL A 84 -21.30 -9.98 -2.89
CA VAL A 84 -20.11 -10.85 -2.96
C VAL A 84 -18.90 -10.16 -2.33
N ALA A 85 -18.74 -8.85 -2.53
CA ALA A 85 -17.63 -8.10 -1.96
C ALA A 85 -17.69 -8.03 -0.43
N VAL A 86 -18.87 -7.74 0.13
CA VAL A 86 -19.09 -7.72 1.58
C VAL A 86 -18.81 -9.09 2.19
N LEU A 87 -19.27 -10.17 1.55
CA LEU A 87 -18.99 -11.52 2.01
C LEU A 87 -17.48 -11.81 2.03
N GLN A 88 -16.76 -11.42 0.98
CA GLN A 88 -15.31 -11.57 0.93
C GLN A 88 -14.59 -10.77 2.02
N ILE A 89 -15.02 -9.53 2.27
CA ILE A 89 -14.43 -8.68 3.32
C ILE A 89 -14.67 -9.28 4.70
N ILE A 90 -15.88 -9.79 4.98
CA ILE A 90 -16.20 -10.45 6.25
C ILE A 90 -15.33 -11.68 6.45
N VAL A 91 -15.21 -12.54 5.43
CA VAL A 91 -14.36 -13.74 5.49
C VAL A 91 -12.90 -13.36 5.68
N ARG A 92 -12.39 -12.37 4.94
CA ARG A 92 -11.01 -11.94 5.07
C ARG A 92 -10.71 -11.36 6.45
N LYS A 93 -11.50 -10.38 6.91
CA LYS A 93 -11.26 -9.71 8.19
C LYS A 93 -11.54 -10.63 9.39
N GLY A 94 -12.61 -11.42 9.31
CA GLY A 94 -13.06 -12.27 10.41
C GLY A 94 -12.26 -13.56 10.56
N LEU A 95 -11.83 -14.17 9.44
CA LEU A 95 -11.13 -15.45 9.44
C LEU A 95 -9.67 -15.31 9.03
N TYR A 96 -9.38 -14.77 7.85
CA TYR A 96 -8.02 -14.82 7.30
C TYR A 96 -7.04 -13.93 8.08
N GLU A 97 -7.35 -12.65 8.26
CA GLU A 97 -6.46 -11.71 8.95
C GLU A 97 -6.32 -12.02 10.44
N ARG A 98 -7.34 -12.62 11.03
CA ARG A 98 -7.34 -12.95 12.45
C ARG A 98 -6.60 -14.24 12.78
N PHE A 99 -6.68 -15.26 11.91
CA PHE A 99 -6.15 -16.59 12.20
C PHE A 99 -4.97 -17.01 11.32
N VAL A 100 -4.72 -16.33 10.20
CA VAL A 100 -3.71 -16.74 9.22
C VAL A 100 -2.60 -15.70 9.10
N GLU A 101 -2.92 -14.48 8.65
CA GLU A 101 -1.89 -13.53 8.21
C GLU A 101 -2.37 -12.08 8.22
N ASP A 102 -1.65 -11.20 8.91
CA ASP A 102 -1.75 -9.74 8.74
C ASP A 102 -0.49 -9.20 8.06
N LYS A 103 -0.60 -8.97 6.75
CA LYS A 103 0.51 -8.50 5.92
C LYS A 103 1.05 -7.13 6.33
N LEU A 104 0.19 -6.24 6.87
CA LEU A 104 0.63 -4.91 7.28
C LEU A 104 1.43 -4.99 8.57
N GLN A 105 0.96 -5.76 9.55
CA GLN A 105 1.68 -5.97 10.80
C GLN A 105 3.01 -6.69 10.56
N GLN A 106 3.02 -7.74 9.73
CA GLN A 106 4.24 -8.45 9.37
C GLN A 106 5.29 -7.54 8.73
N TYR A 107 4.85 -6.56 7.93
CA TYR A 107 5.77 -5.58 7.35
C TYR A 107 6.40 -4.67 8.42
N VAL A 108 5.61 -4.22 9.41
CA VAL A 108 6.11 -3.43 10.54
C VAL A 108 7.08 -4.25 11.40
N ASP A 109 6.72 -5.49 11.72
CA ASP A 109 7.56 -6.41 12.47
C ASP A 109 8.89 -6.65 11.74
N LEU A 110 8.82 -6.82 10.42
CA LEU A 110 10.01 -6.98 9.61
C LEU A 110 10.93 -5.77 9.65
N CYS A 111 10.37 -4.57 9.62
CA CYS A 111 11.13 -3.33 9.76
C CYS A 111 11.88 -3.28 11.10
N SER A 112 11.25 -3.68 12.20
CA SER A 112 11.93 -3.77 13.52
C SER A 112 13.02 -4.83 13.57
N VAL A 113 12.75 -6.04 13.09
CA VAL A 113 13.72 -7.14 13.12
C VAL A 113 14.91 -6.84 12.22
N SER A 114 14.68 -6.20 11.06
CA SER A 114 15.73 -5.80 10.12
C SER A 114 16.46 -4.53 10.53
N ASN A 115 16.02 -3.83 11.58
CA ASN A 115 16.52 -2.52 11.99
C ASN A 115 16.51 -1.48 10.85
N VAL A 116 15.38 -1.40 10.12
CA VAL A 116 15.15 -0.47 9.01
C VAL A 116 13.90 0.36 9.29
N SER A 117 14.05 1.69 9.38
CA SER A 117 12.91 2.60 9.45
C SER A 117 12.50 3.09 8.06
N VAL A 118 11.21 3.31 7.83
CA VAL A 118 10.65 3.63 6.52
C VAL A 118 9.93 4.97 6.57
N PHE A 119 10.35 5.90 5.70
CA PHE A 119 9.65 7.16 5.45
C PHE A 119 8.83 7.06 4.16
N ILE A 120 7.54 7.35 4.26
CA ILE A 120 6.58 7.27 3.16
C ILE A 120 5.98 8.66 2.94
N LEU A 121 6.48 9.40 1.96
CA LEU A 121 5.96 10.74 1.67
C LEU A 121 4.89 10.68 0.58
N VAL A 122 3.66 11.09 0.94
CA VAL A 122 2.53 11.25 0.01
C VAL A 122 2.59 12.63 -0.64
N THR A 123 2.82 13.66 0.18
CA THR A 123 3.08 15.03 -0.28
C THR A 123 4.46 15.48 0.19
N LYS A 124 4.81 16.75 -0.03
CA LYS A 124 6.12 17.29 0.39
C LYS A 124 6.33 17.24 1.91
N ARG A 125 5.25 17.40 2.68
CA ARG A 125 5.29 17.49 4.15
C ARG A 125 4.50 16.39 4.84
N PHE A 126 3.45 15.88 4.20
CA PHE A 126 2.60 14.85 4.79
C PHE A 126 2.98 13.45 4.29
N GLY A 127 2.95 12.50 5.21
CA GLY A 127 3.23 11.11 4.92
C GLY A 127 3.06 10.20 6.13
N TYR A 128 3.74 9.06 6.07
CA TYR A 128 3.76 8.06 7.13
C TYR A 128 5.20 7.70 7.49
N TYR A 129 5.40 7.31 8.74
CA TYR A 129 6.67 6.83 9.24
C TYR A 129 6.47 5.48 9.94
N ILE A 130 7.36 4.53 9.64
CA ILE A 130 7.43 3.23 10.30
C ILE A 130 8.76 3.17 11.03
N HIS A 131 8.70 3.09 12.35
CA HIS A 131 9.84 2.95 13.23
C HIS A 131 10.27 1.48 13.31
N GLY A 132 11.36 1.18 12.62
CA GLY A 132 11.96 -0.15 12.62
C GLY A 132 13.30 -0.14 13.32
N ARG A 133 13.35 0.26 14.58
CA ARG A 133 14.56 0.11 15.40
C ARG A 133 14.50 -1.22 16.14
N SER A 134 15.54 -2.03 16.01
CA SER A 134 15.66 -3.28 16.76
C SER A 134 15.95 -2.98 18.23
N THR A 135 15.21 -3.63 19.13
CA THR A 135 15.34 -3.57 20.59
C THR A 135 16.72 -4.01 21.07
N HIS A 136 17.35 -4.96 20.35
CA HIS A 136 18.66 -5.54 20.68
C HIS A 136 19.83 -4.78 20.03
N GLY A 137 19.56 -3.75 19.22
CA GLY A 137 20.58 -2.94 18.55
C GLY A 137 21.41 -3.67 17.48
N LYS A 138 21.06 -4.92 17.16
CA LYS A 138 21.69 -5.76 16.14
C LYS A 138 20.62 -6.55 15.39
N ALA A 139 20.72 -6.60 14.07
CA ALA A 139 19.80 -7.36 13.21
C ALA A 139 20.47 -8.50 12.42
N ASP A 140 21.77 -8.37 12.09
CA ASP A 140 22.51 -9.47 11.45
C ASP A 140 23.01 -10.44 12.52
N VAL A 141 22.19 -11.42 12.87
CA VAL A 141 22.48 -12.40 13.92
C VAL A 141 22.33 -13.83 13.40
N ASN A 142 23.01 -14.77 14.06
CA ASN A 142 22.83 -16.18 13.75
C ASN A 142 21.50 -16.73 14.31
N MET A 143 21.10 -17.94 13.89
CA MET A 143 19.83 -18.55 14.31
C MET A 143 19.69 -18.66 15.83
N LYS A 144 20.77 -18.96 16.55
CA LYS A 144 20.76 -19.11 18.01
C LYS A 144 20.54 -17.77 18.70
N GLU A 145 21.27 -16.75 18.30
CA GLU A 145 21.13 -15.38 18.80
C GLU A 145 19.73 -14.82 18.52
N MET A 146 19.17 -15.08 17.33
CA MET A 146 17.80 -14.70 17.00
C MET A 146 16.78 -15.34 17.97
N HIS A 147 16.94 -16.62 18.27
CA HIS A 147 16.06 -17.30 19.24
C HIS A 147 16.21 -16.74 20.65
N GLU A 148 17.44 -16.39 21.07
CA GLU A 148 17.68 -15.74 22.36
C GLU A 148 17.04 -14.34 22.44
N PHE A 149 17.05 -13.57 21.34
CA PHE A 149 16.38 -12.27 21.25
C PHE A 149 14.87 -12.39 21.37
N LEU A 150 14.26 -13.34 20.65
CA LEU A 150 12.82 -13.60 20.72
C LEU A 150 12.40 -14.05 22.13
N ARG A 151 13.20 -14.90 22.78
CA ARG A 151 12.93 -15.31 24.17
C ARG A 151 12.99 -14.13 25.14
N LYS A 152 13.97 -13.22 24.98
CA LYS A 152 14.05 -12.01 25.81
C LYS A 152 12.88 -11.06 25.59
N GLU A 153 12.36 -10.98 24.36
CA GLU A 153 11.14 -10.22 24.07
C GLU A 153 9.91 -10.86 24.71
N GLU A 154 9.79 -12.19 24.68
CA GLU A 154 8.70 -12.92 25.34
C GLU A 154 8.74 -12.78 26.88
N GLU A 155 9.94 -12.77 27.46
CA GLU A 155 10.18 -12.60 28.90
C GLU A 155 10.17 -11.14 29.36
N ASP A 156 9.92 -10.17 28.45
CA ASP A 156 9.94 -8.72 28.72
C ASP A 156 11.28 -8.22 29.33
N LEU A 157 12.39 -8.81 28.88
CA LEU A 157 13.75 -8.52 29.32
C LEU A 157 14.51 -7.56 28.39
N CYS A 158 13.79 -6.86 27.50
CA CYS A 158 14.35 -5.88 26.57
C CYS A 158 13.48 -4.63 26.48
N GLY A 159 14.03 -3.54 25.92
CA GLY A 159 13.25 -2.33 25.69
C GLY A 159 12.13 -2.54 24.67
N HIS A 160 11.09 -1.71 24.76
CA HIS A 160 9.97 -1.71 23.83
C HIS A 160 10.35 -1.25 22.41
N ARG A 161 9.55 -1.63 21.42
CA ARG A 161 9.83 -1.40 19.98
C ARG A 161 9.48 0.00 19.48
N GLY A 162 8.78 0.81 20.27
CA GLY A 162 8.25 2.10 19.83
C GLY A 162 9.29 3.20 19.72
N LEU A 163 8.88 4.31 19.10
CA LEU A 163 9.73 5.47 18.88
C LEU A 163 10.08 6.20 20.20
N LEU A 164 9.11 6.29 21.11
CA LEU A 164 9.29 6.87 22.43
C LEU A 164 9.71 5.78 23.44
N PRO A 165 10.49 6.12 24.46
CA PRO A 165 10.84 5.16 25.51
C PRO A 165 9.58 4.59 26.16
N ASP A 166 9.60 3.29 26.44
CA ASP A 166 8.51 2.54 27.09
C ASP A 166 7.18 2.56 26.31
N THR A 167 7.24 2.69 24.98
CA THR A 167 6.07 2.59 24.10
C THR A 167 6.26 1.49 23.06
N ASP A 168 5.17 0.86 22.62
CA ASP A 168 5.18 -0.12 21.51
C ASP A 168 4.73 0.49 20.18
N GLN A 169 4.42 1.78 20.13
CA GLN A 169 3.94 2.45 18.93
C GLN A 169 5.05 2.60 17.89
N GLN A 170 4.92 1.87 16.77
CA GLN A 170 5.91 1.86 15.70
C GLN A 170 5.50 2.69 14.48
N THR A 171 4.20 2.91 14.26
CA THR A 171 3.70 3.60 13.06
C THR A 171 3.15 4.97 13.41
N PHE A 172 3.37 5.92 12.51
CA PHE A 172 2.99 7.32 12.72
C PHE A 172 2.51 7.96 11.42
N GLN A 173 1.54 8.85 11.52
CA GLN A 173 1.29 9.84 10.46
C GLN A 173 2.18 11.04 10.72
N ILE A 174 2.90 11.50 9.71
CA ILE A 174 3.89 12.55 9.88
C ILE A 174 3.51 13.81 9.12
N LEU A 175 3.66 14.94 9.80
CA LEU A 175 3.73 16.26 9.18
C LEU A 175 5.12 16.82 9.42
N LEU A 176 5.92 16.89 8.36
CA LEU A 176 7.30 17.34 8.43
C LEU A 176 7.39 18.88 8.46
N PRO A 177 8.38 19.44 9.18
CA PRO A 177 8.75 20.84 9.04
C PRO A 177 9.11 21.18 7.59
N SER A 178 8.86 22.43 7.18
CA SER A 178 9.11 22.89 5.80
C SER A 178 10.55 22.64 5.34
N GLY A 179 11.54 22.82 6.22
CA GLY A 179 12.95 22.67 5.89
C GLY A 179 13.42 21.24 5.65
N VAL A 180 12.72 20.21 6.17
CA VAL A 180 13.15 18.80 6.01
C VAL A 180 13.09 18.38 4.55
N HIS A 181 12.00 18.70 3.86
CA HIS A 181 11.84 18.36 2.45
C HIS A 181 12.87 19.08 1.56
N ASP A 182 13.16 20.34 1.86
CA ASP A 182 14.15 21.12 1.12
C ASP A 182 15.56 20.55 1.29
N GLN A 183 15.94 20.14 2.50
CA GLN A 183 17.22 19.47 2.74
C GLN A 183 17.28 18.11 2.05
N PHE A 184 16.19 17.32 2.10
CA PHE A 184 16.09 16.05 1.39
C PHE A 184 16.31 16.22 -0.12
N LEU A 185 15.67 17.22 -0.74
CA LEU A 185 15.87 17.52 -2.17
C LEU A 185 17.30 17.98 -2.47
N ARG A 186 17.90 18.82 -1.62
CA ARG A 186 19.30 19.27 -1.77
C ARG A 186 20.27 18.09 -1.77
N LEU A 187 20.05 17.09 -0.91
CA LEU A 187 20.87 15.89 -0.88
C LEU A 187 20.74 15.02 -2.13
N LEU A 188 19.62 15.11 -2.86
CA LEU A 188 19.37 14.38 -4.11
C LEU A 188 19.85 15.13 -5.38
N VAL A 189 20.22 16.41 -5.29
CA VAL A 189 20.73 17.22 -6.43
C VAL A 189 21.88 16.55 -7.19
N PRO A 190 22.87 15.90 -6.53
CA PRO A 190 23.97 15.23 -7.22
C PRO A 190 23.52 14.12 -8.18
N LEU A 191 22.39 13.47 -7.90
CA LEU A 191 21.83 12.39 -8.73
C LEU A 191 20.96 12.91 -9.89
N THR A 192 20.22 14.00 -9.66
CA THR A 192 19.34 14.61 -10.68
C THR A 192 20.12 15.38 -11.75
N SER A 193 21.18 16.06 -11.34
CA SER A 193 22.08 16.76 -12.27
C SER A 193 22.83 15.79 -13.20
N TYR A 194 23.05 14.55 -12.72
CA TYR A 194 23.71 13.49 -13.47
C TYR A 194 22.78 12.81 -14.49
N THR A 195 21.55 12.46 -14.10
CA THR A 195 20.57 11.84 -15.03
C THR A 195 20.30 12.71 -16.26
N GLN A 196 20.21 14.03 -16.10
CA GLN A 196 20.06 14.97 -17.22
C GLN A 196 21.30 15.12 -18.11
N ALA A 197 22.50 14.77 -17.60
CA ALA A 197 23.76 14.81 -18.34
C ALA A 197 24.09 13.46 -18.98
N ALA A 198 23.73 12.35 -18.33
CA ALA A 198 23.89 10.98 -18.82
C ALA A 198 23.00 10.70 -20.04
N ASP A 199 21.76 11.21 -20.06
CA ASP A 199 20.90 11.14 -21.26
C ASP A 199 21.44 11.93 -22.45
N ARG A 200 22.31 12.93 -22.22
CA ARG A 200 22.97 13.70 -23.29
C ARG A 200 24.29 13.08 -23.78
N MET A 201 24.85 12.12 -23.03
CA MET A 201 26.16 11.52 -23.30
C MET A 201 26.08 10.00 -23.56
N GLN A 202 25.02 9.51 -24.20
CA GLN A 202 24.95 8.14 -24.74
C GLN A 202 25.84 7.97 -25.99
N GLY A 203 27.13 8.27 -25.84
CA GLY A 203 28.17 8.08 -26.84
C GLY A 203 29.45 7.62 -26.17
N VAL A 204 29.70 6.31 -26.22
CA VAL A 204 30.99 5.64 -25.99
C VAL A 204 31.45 5.44 -24.53
N GLY A 205 31.32 4.19 -24.06
CA GLY A 205 32.37 3.54 -23.25
C GLY A 205 32.20 3.52 -21.73
N GLY A 206 31.41 2.57 -21.21
CA GLY A 206 31.64 1.65 -20.08
C GLY A 206 32.33 2.04 -18.74
N ARG A 207 32.96 3.21 -18.58
CA ARG A 207 33.60 3.66 -17.33
C ARG A 207 32.68 4.50 -16.43
N LEU A 208 31.49 4.84 -16.92
CA LEU A 208 30.51 5.68 -16.23
C LEU A 208 29.87 4.99 -15.01
N ALA A 209 29.69 3.66 -15.05
CA ALA A 209 28.94 2.91 -14.03
C ALA A 209 29.61 2.87 -12.64
N LYS A 210 30.95 2.88 -12.55
CA LYS A 210 31.65 2.78 -11.26
C LYS A 210 31.59 4.09 -10.48
N VAL A 211 31.81 5.22 -11.16
CA VAL A 211 31.70 6.57 -10.57
C VAL A 211 30.25 6.89 -10.20
N ASP A 212 29.28 6.29 -10.91
CA ASP A 212 27.85 6.42 -10.61
C ASP A 212 27.47 5.68 -9.31
N ILE A 213 27.95 4.44 -9.13
CA ILE A 213 27.71 3.65 -7.90
C ILE A 213 28.26 4.35 -6.67
N ASP A 214 29.48 4.89 -6.72
CA ASP A 214 30.09 5.58 -5.57
C ASP A 214 29.28 6.84 -5.18
N ARG A 215 28.71 7.56 -6.16
CA ARG A 215 27.84 8.71 -5.93
C ARG A 215 26.49 8.32 -5.36
N VAL A 216 25.86 7.26 -5.88
CA VAL A 216 24.60 6.72 -5.36
C VAL A 216 24.79 6.24 -3.93
N ALA A 217 25.86 5.48 -3.65
CA ALA A 217 26.19 4.98 -2.32
C ALA A 217 26.45 6.12 -1.33
N ASN A 218 27.22 7.15 -1.72
CA ASN A 218 27.45 8.31 -0.87
C ASN A 218 26.16 9.10 -0.60
N THR A 219 25.32 9.28 -1.63
CA THR A 219 24.02 9.97 -1.46
C THR A 219 23.10 9.19 -0.52
N HIS A 220 23.01 7.88 -0.69
CA HIS A 220 22.26 6.99 0.21
C HIS A 220 22.78 7.08 1.66
N TYR A 221 24.10 7.10 1.85
CA TYR A 221 24.71 7.28 3.17
C TYR A 221 24.35 8.64 3.80
N MET A 222 24.48 9.74 3.05
CA MET A 222 24.14 11.09 3.54
C MET A 222 22.66 11.22 3.88
N LEU A 223 21.77 10.66 3.06
CA LEU A 223 20.32 10.64 3.32
C LEU A 223 19.98 9.88 4.60
N ASN A 224 20.52 8.68 4.79
CA ASN A 224 20.29 7.92 6.02
C ASN A 224 20.81 8.67 7.24
N LYS A 225 22.00 9.25 7.17
CA LYS A 225 22.56 10.04 8.27
C LYS A 225 21.69 11.25 8.62
N PHE A 226 21.16 11.95 7.61
CA PHE A 226 20.25 13.07 7.80
C PHE A 226 18.92 12.62 8.44
N LEU A 227 18.28 11.58 7.91
CA LEU A 227 16.99 11.10 8.44
C LEU A 227 17.13 10.50 9.84
N SER A 228 18.22 9.77 10.12
CA SER A 228 18.53 9.30 11.48
C SER A 228 18.74 10.47 12.44
N GLY A 229 19.53 11.48 12.04
CA GLY A 229 19.72 12.69 12.86
C GLY A 229 18.42 13.48 13.08
N PHE A 230 17.50 13.48 12.12
CA PHE A 230 16.18 14.10 12.28
C PHE A 230 15.33 13.35 13.30
N ILE A 231 15.29 12.01 13.23
CA ILE A 231 14.57 11.17 14.21
C ILE A 231 15.16 11.31 15.62
N ASP A 232 16.50 11.38 15.73
CA ASP A 232 17.23 11.54 16.99
C ASP A 232 17.25 12.99 17.52
N HIS A 233 16.38 13.88 17.00
CA HIS A 233 16.27 15.29 17.42
C HIS A 233 17.60 16.07 17.37
N SER A 234 18.51 15.70 16.47
CA SER A 234 19.86 16.29 16.38
C SER A 234 19.87 17.70 15.77
N PHE A 235 18.79 18.12 15.12
CA PHE A 235 18.66 19.41 14.45
C PHE A 235 17.65 20.31 15.18
N LYS A 236 18.13 21.32 15.91
CA LYS A 236 17.27 22.23 16.69
C LYS A 236 16.22 22.97 15.85
N ASP A 237 16.56 23.29 14.60
CA ASP A 237 15.69 24.03 13.69
C ASP A 237 14.72 23.12 12.91
N LEU A 238 14.91 21.79 12.97
CA LEU A 238 14.09 20.78 12.29
C LEU A 238 13.62 19.75 13.31
N ASP A 239 12.87 20.23 14.29
CA ASP A 239 12.38 19.43 15.41
C ASP A 239 10.94 18.92 15.17
N TYR A 240 10.55 17.84 15.85
CA TYR A 240 9.20 17.29 15.79
C TYR A 240 8.69 16.83 17.15
N ILE A 241 7.37 16.84 17.32
CA ILE A 241 6.68 16.42 18.54
C ILE A 241 5.78 15.23 18.24
N VAL A 242 5.80 14.21 19.10
CA VAL A 242 4.84 13.09 19.04
C VAL A 242 3.56 13.51 19.77
N LYS A 243 2.40 13.43 19.10
CA LYS A 243 1.09 13.75 19.70
C LYS A 243 0.00 12.80 19.22
N ASP A 244 -1.11 12.76 19.95
CA ASP A 244 -2.34 12.11 19.48
C ASP A 244 -3.17 13.07 18.62
N ARG A 245 -3.96 12.53 17.68
CA ARG A 245 -4.98 13.31 16.96
C ARG A 245 -6.15 13.61 17.88
N VAL A 246 -6.69 14.82 17.78
CA VAL A 246 -7.93 15.17 18.50
C VAL A 246 -9.09 14.44 17.83
N MET A 247 -10.08 13.98 18.61
CA MET A 247 -11.22 13.18 18.08
C MET A 247 -11.94 13.83 16.89
N LEU A 248 -12.05 15.16 16.85
CA LEU A 248 -12.65 15.90 15.73
C LEU A 248 -11.77 15.90 14.47
N GLU A 249 -10.44 15.99 14.63
CA GLU A 249 -9.49 15.85 13.52
C GLU A 249 -9.55 14.43 12.95
N PHE A 250 -9.66 13.44 13.82
CA PHE A 250 -9.79 12.03 13.43
C PHE A 250 -11.12 11.76 12.69
N LEU A 251 -12.24 12.28 13.21
CA LEU A 251 -13.56 12.03 12.62
C LEU A 251 -13.75 12.70 11.26
N LEU A 252 -13.22 13.92 11.10
CA LEU A 252 -13.38 14.71 9.88
C LEU A 252 -12.24 14.49 8.87
N ASP A 253 -11.18 13.77 9.27
CA ASP A 253 -9.92 13.68 8.53
C ASP A 253 -9.37 15.06 8.14
N ILE A 254 -9.51 16.02 9.06
CA ILE A 254 -9.02 17.39 8.90
C ILE A 254 -7.84 17.59 9.84
N GLU A 255 -6.76 18.15 9.32
CA GLU A 255 -5.65 18.60 10.15
C GLU A 255 -5.96 20.02 10.65
N CYS A 256 -6.35 20.17 11.91
CA CYS A 256 -6.57 21.47 12.53
C CYS A 256 -5.22 22.05 12.99
N TYR A 257 -4.45 22.60 12.05
CA TYR A 257 -3.14 23.18 12.36
C TYR A 257 -3.16 24.70 12.53
N GLU A 258 -2.54 25.15 13.63
CA GLU A 258 -1.79 26.39 13.69
C GLU A 258 -0.48 26.24 12.91
N VAL A 259 0.02 27.34 12.32
CA VAL A 259 1.27 27.40 11.56
C VAL A 259 2.45 27.10 12.49
N ALA A 260 2.78 25.82 12.64
CA ALA A 260 3.85 25.39 13.53
C ALA A 260 5.19 25.41 12.81
N ASP A 261 6.19 25.97 13.49
CA ASP A 261 7.61 25.91 13.10
C ASP A 261 8.21 24.49 13.27
N ARG A 262 7.46 23.57 13.90
CA ARG A 262 7.86 22.20 14.23
C ARG A 262 7.02 21.16 13.50
N GLY A 263 7.58 19.98 13.32
CA GLY A 263 6.91 18.81 12.77
C GLY A 263 6.07 18.09 13.81
N TYR A 264 5.22 17.18 13.33
CA TYR A 264 4.39 16.35 14.19
C TYR A 264 4.38 14.91 13.74
N PHE A 265 4.45 14.01 14.72
CA PHE A 265 4.30 12.59 14.56
C PHE A 265 3.05 12.19 15.32
N TYR A 266 2.01 11.83 14.57
CA TYR A 266 0.75 11.42 15.11
C TYR A 266 0.75 9.92 15.38
N ASN A 267 0.44 9.54 16.61
CA ASN A 267 0.13 8.14 16.91
C ASN A 267 -1.06 7.69 16.06
N ASP A 268 -0.98 6.48 15.51
CA ASP A 268 -1.99 5.91 14.63
C ASP A 268 -2.41 4.50 15.08
N ASP A 269 -3.43 3.94 14.43
CA ASP A 269 -3.95 2.61 14.79
C ASP A 269 -3.09 1.44 14.27
N GLY A 270 -1.79 1.64 14.00
CA GLY A 270 -0.90 0.58 13.48
C GLY A 270 -0.91 0.42 11.95
N ARG A 271 -1.89 1.01 11.26
CA ARG A 271 -2.21 0.68 9.85
C ARG A 271 -2.47 1.89 8.95
N SER A 272 -2.23 3.12 9.39
CA SER A 272 -2.60 4.31 8.61
C SER A 272 -1.85 4.43 7.28
N PHE A 273 -0.61 3.92 7.24
CA PHE A 273 0.21 3.86 6.02
C PHE A 273 -0.42 3.02 4.92
N SER A 274 -1.40 2.16 5.24
CA SER A 274 -2.13 1.36 4.24
C SER A 274 -2.86 2.21 3.20
N SER A 275 -3.14 3.48 3.51
CA SER A 275 -3.74 4.46 2.59
C SER A 275 -2.93 4.73 1.31
N VAL A 276 -1.62 4.40 1.28
CA VAL A 276 -0.78 4.50 0.06
C VAL A 276 -0.77 3.21 -0.76
N LEU A 277 -1.35 2.14 -0.20
CA LEU A 277 -1.45 0.82 -0.78
C LEU A 277 -2.85 0.60 -1.34
N PHE A 278 -3.00 -0.42 -2.19
CA PHE A 278 -4.33 -0.88 -2.61
C PHE A 278 -5.16 -1.37 -1.41
N TYR A 279 -4.49 -2.01 -0.46
CA TYR A 279 -5.10 -2.56 0.75
C TYR A 279 -5.91 -1.53 1.57
N GLY A 280 -5.43 -0.28 1.69
CA GLY A 280 -6.17 0.79 2.38
C GLY A 280 -7.28 1.43 1.54
N ASN A 281 -7.19 1.35 0.21
CA ASN A 281 -8.12 1.98 -0.73
C ASN A 281 -9.14 1.00 -1.33
N GLU A 282 -9.41 -0.12 -0.65
CA GLU A 282 -10.30 -1.18 -1.13
C GLU A 282 -11.67 -0.66 -1.56
N SER A 283 -12.25 0.29 -0.82
CA SER A 283 -13.58 0.84 -1.15
C SER A 283 -13.57 1.57 -2.48
N ILE A 284 -12.50 2.32 -2.78
CA ILE A 284 -12.34 3.04 -4.05
C ILE A 284 -12.17 2.05 -5.20
N LEU A 285 -11.34 1.02 -5.00
CA LEU A 285 -11.14 -0.04 -5.99
C LEU A 285 -12.45 -0.79 -6.27
N LEU A 286 -13.21 -1.13 -5.23
CA LEU A 286 -14.48 -1.81 -5.35
C LEU A 286 -15.52 -0.96 -6.11
N ILE A 287 -15.65 0.31 -5.77
CA ILE A 287 -16.56 1.23 -6.47
C ILE A 287 -16.15 1.34 -7.94
N PHE A 288 -14.86 1.49 -8.22
CA PHE A 288 -14.35 1.53 -9.59
C PHE A 288 -14.71 0.26 -10.37
N ASP A 289 -14.47 -0.93 -9.80
CA ASP A 289 -14.74 -2.21 -10.47
C ASP A 289 -16.25 -2.45 -10.68
N VAL A 290 -17.10 -2.08 -9.71
CA VAL A 290 -18.57 -2.14 -9.83
C VAL A 290 -19.06 -1.25 -10.96
N LEU A 291 -18.57 0.00 -11.01
CA LEU A 291 -18.96 0.96 -12.04
C LEU A 291 -18.46 0.51 -13.42
N LEU A 292 -17.23 0.01 -13.50
CA LEU A 292 -16.67 -0.51 -14.74
C LEU A 292 -17.48 -1.69 -15.28
N PHE A 293 -17.75 -2.69 -14.41
CA PHE A 293 -18.59 -3.84 -14.75
C PHE A 293 -19.97 -3.39 -15.24
N SER A 294 -20.58 -2.43 -14.54
CA SER A 294 -21.92 -1.92 -14.86
C SER A 294 -21.96 -1.16 -16.19
N ILE A 295 -20.95 -0.35 -16.50
CA ILE A 295 -20.88 0.40 -17.77
C ILE A 295 -20.75 -0.56 -18.95
N ILE A 296 -19.91 -1.60 -18.81
CA ILE A 296 -19.73 -2.61 -19.86
C ILE A 296 -21.02 -3.41 -20.03
N ASP A 297 -21.69 -3.76 -18.93
CA ASP A 297 -22.96 -4.48 -18.99
C ASP A 297 -24.07 -3.65 -19.66
N ILE A 298 -24.17 -2.36 -19.38
CA ILE A 298 -25.12 -1.47 -20.06
C ILE A 298 -24.83 -1.38 -21.56
N ALA A 299 -23.54 -1.38 -21.96
CA ALA A 299 -23.15 -1.25 -23.35
C ALA A 299 -23.41 -2.52 -24.19
N PHE A 300 -23.18 -3.70 -23.61
CA PHE A 300 -23.23 -4.97 -24.35
C PHE A 300 -24.39 -5.90 -23.96
N SER A 301 -25.06 -5.62 -22.84
CA SER A 301 -26.12 -6.47 -22.25
C SER A 301 -25.69 -7.94 -22.07
N ASP A 302 -24.40 -8.17 -21.80
CA ASP A 302 -23.80 -9.48 -21.61
C ASP A 302 -22.89 -9.48 -20.37
N TYR A 303 -23.29 -10.24 -19.35
CA TYR A 303 -22.54 -10.36 -18.09
C TYR A 303 -21.21 -11.09 -18.25
N VAL A 304 -21.10 -12.04 -19.18
CA VAL A 304 -19.86 -12.79 -19.45
C VAL A 304 -18.83 -11.86 -20.07
N LEU A 305 -19.22 -11.09 -21.09
CA LEU A 305 -18.35 -10.11 -21.72
C LEU A 305 -17.94 -9.02 -20.71
N SER A 306 -18.89 -8.56 -19.90
CA SER A 306 -18.64 -7.58 -18.83
C SER A 306 -17.61 -8.08 -17.83
N MET A 307 -17.70 -9.34 -17.42
CA MET A 307 -16.73 -9.98 -16.54
C MET A 307 -15.33 -10.03 -17.17
N ILE A 308 -15.21 -10.50 -18.42
CA ILE A 308 -13.91 -10.64 -19.10
C ILE A 308 -13.23 -9.28 -19.27
N LEU A 309 -13.97 -8.27 -19.74
CA LEU A 309 -13.41 -6.93 -19.96
C LEU A 309 -13.05 -6.24 -18.64
N THR A 310 -13.89 -6.37 -17.61
CA THR A 310 -13.57 -5.86 -16.26
C THR A 310 -12.31 -6.54 -15.71
N PHE A 311 -12.16 -7.86 -15.88
CA PHE A 311 -10.98 -8.59 -15.44
C PHE A 311 -9.70 -8.08 -16.13
N ILE A 312 -9.72 -7.93 -17.46
CA ILE A 312 -8.56 -7.47 -18.23
C ILE A 312 -8.14 -6.07 -17.78
N LEU A 313 -9.10 -5.15 -17.64
CA LEU A 313 -8.83 -3.77 -17.24
C LEU A 313 -8.32 -3.66 -15.79
N ALA A 314 -8.95 -4.37 -14.85
CA ALA A 314 -8.50 -4.41 -13.46
C ALA A 314 -7.07 -5.00 -13.35
N LYS A 315 -6.75 -6.04 -14.12
CA LYS A 315 -5.38 -6.60 -14.19
C LYS A 315 -4.39 -5.65 -14.83
N ALA A 316 -4.79 -4.90 -15.87
CA ALA A 316 -3.94 -3.88 -16.47
C ALA A 316 -3.60 -2.77 -15.44
N ILE A 317 -4.59 -2.27 -14.71
CA ILE A 317 -4.40 -1.26 -13.65
C ILE A 317 -3.47 -1.79 -12.54
N GLN A 318 -3.69 -3.04 -12.09
CA GLN A 318 -2.82 -3.68 -11.11
C GLN A 318 -1.37 -3.79 -11.63
N GLY A 319 -1.18 -4.17 -12.89
CA GLY A 319 0.14 -4.24 -13.54
C GLY A 319 0.83 -2.89 -13.62
N ILE A 320 0.10 -1.83 -14.01
CA ILE A 320 0.61 -0.45 -14.04
C ILE A 320 1.03 -0.01 -12.64
N ARG A 321 0.19 -0.24 -11.62
CA ARG A 321 0.52 0.11 -10.23
C ARG A 321 1.78 -0.59 -9.72
N ARG A 322 1.94 -1.89 -10.02
CA ARG A 322 3.13 -2.68 -9.66
C ARG A 322 4.38 -2.11 -10.32
N SER A 323 4.34 -1.90 -11.63
CA SER A 323 5.48 -1.37 -12.39
C SER A 323 5.86 0.05 -11.95
N ALA A 324 4.89 0.95 -11.81
CA ALA A 324 5.11 2.31 -11.33
C ALA A 324 5.63 2.33 -9.89
N GLY A 325 5.08 1.45 -9.04
CA GLY A 325 5.50 1.25 -7.66
C GLY A 325 6.95 0.82 -7.51
N ARG A 326 7.36 -0.21 -8.28
CA ARG A 326 8.74 -0.70 -8.33
C ARG A 326 9.70 0.39 -8.79
N ARG A 327 9.39 1.08 -9.90
CA ARG A 327 10.21 2.20 -10.41
C ARG A 327 10.33 3.33 -9.39
N ASN A 328 9.25 3.66 -8.69
CA ASN A 328 9.27 4.68 -7.64
C ASN A 328 10.17 4.26 -6.47
N LEU A 329 10.14 2.99 -6.07
CA LEU A 329 10.97 2.45 -5.00
C LEU A 329 12.46 2.49 -5.37
N VAL A 330 12.83 1.98 -6.53
CA VAL A 330 14.21 2.02 -7.07
C VAL A 330 14.76 3.46 -7.04
N ARG A 331 13.99 4.41 -7.57
CA ARG A 331 14.43 5.80 -7.69
C ARG A 331 14.53 6.53 -6.35
N LYS A 332 13.56 6.32 -5.44
CA LYS A 332 13.47 7.09 -4.19
C LYS A 332 14.22 6.46 -3.03
N ALA A 333 14.27 5.13 -2.96
CA ALA A 333 15.01 4.40 -1.94
C ALA A 333 16.47 4.09 -2.37
N LEU A 334 16.85 4.42 -3.61
CA LEU A 334 18.18 4.17 -4.17
C LEU A 334 18.58 2.68 -4.12
N VAL A 335 17.59 1.82 -4.34
CA VAL A 335 17.69 0.36 -4.33
C VAL A 335 17.84 -0.14 -5.76
N ASP A 336 18.74 -1.10 -6.00
CA ASP A 336 18.92 -1.70 -7.32
C ASP A 336 17.70 -2.57 -7.72
N GLU A 337 17.18 -2.34 -8.93
CA GLU A 337 15.96 -3.00 -9.44
C GLU A 337 16.07 -4.53 -9.47
N ARG A 338 17.27 -5.08 -9.61
CA ARG A 338 17.49 -6.53 -9.70
C ARG A 338 17.11 -7.30 -8.44
N PHE A 339 16.98 -6.61 -7.30
CA PHE A 339 16.59 -7.20 -6.03
C PHE A 339 15.09 -7.07 -5.73
N LEU A 340 14.32 -6.46 -6.62
CA LEU A 340 12.86 -6.30 -6.46
C LEU A 340 12.14 -7.28 -7.38
N THR A 341 11.35 -8.17 -6.79
CA THR A 341 10.53 -9.16 -7.50
C THR A 341 9.19 -8.60 -7.95
#